data_AF-A0A524Q2S2-F1
#
_entry.id   AF-A0A524Q2S2-F1
#
_cell.length_a   1.000
_cell.length_b   1.000
_cell.length_c   1.000
_cell.angle_alpha   90.00
_cell.angle_beta   90.00
_cell.angle_gamma   90.00
#
_symmetry.space_group_name_H-M   'P 1'
#
loop_
_entity.id
_entity.type
_entity.pdbx_description
1 polymer ?
#
loop_
_entity_poly.entity_id
_entity_poly.type
_entity_poly.pdbx_seq_one_letter_code
_entity_poly.pdbx_strand_id
1 'polypeptide(L)'
;MNTLFAKLSVRVRALKSGAAAFWRGLGWDFPQVRKIRAELIDYPEGKERNRRLIIFFAALFIIDYLAYSYHTDKNIFDIFPSIPSLDSHVSVSVYLPSLDGESIVDEKRMIPRYNSDEKTAKLLFETVVQGRLRANTTAAVPAELFVRKVWIRREGKGTQGLCVFDIEPVRLEPGATVIKNSEALFMRALEKTITENIPTVGGVMILEKGALNASLWEI
;
A
#
# COMPACT_ATOMS: atom_id res chain seq x y z
N MET A 1 52.59 -14.62 34.91
CA MET A 1 52.37 -13.51 33.96
C MET A 1 52.73 -12.10 34.49
N ASN A 2 53.37 -11.94 35.67
CA ASN A 2 53.68 -10.62 36.25
C ASN A 2 55.14 -10.14 36.13
N THR A 3 56.04 -10.90 35.50
CA THR A 3 57.48 -10.57 35.46
C THR A 3 57.97 -9.98 34.12
N LEU A 4 57.18 -10.10 33.04
CA LEU A 4 57.52 -9.53 31.72
C LEU A 4 57.12 -8.05 31.58
N PHE A 5 56.02 -7.61 32.21
CA PHE A 5 55.58 -6.21 32.17
C PHE A 5 56.45 -5.27 33.01
N ALA A 6 57.06 -5.75 34.10
CA ALA A 6 57.96 -4.96 34.93
C ALA A 6 59.29 -4.64 34.22
N LYS A 7 59.82 -5.56 33.40
CA LYS A 7 61.06 -5.35 32.63
C LYS A 7 60.88 -4.37 31.46
N LEU A 8 59.70 -4.30 30.85
CA LEU A 8 59.41 -3.32 29.78
C LEU A 8 59.22 -1.89 30.32
N SER A 9 58.62 -1.71 31.49
CA SER A 9 58.36 -0.37 32.04
C SER A 9 59.63 0.34 32.52
N VAL A 10 60.65 -0.40 32.98
CA VAL A 10 61.93 0.16 33.43
C VAL A 10 62.80 0.61 32.23
N ARG A 11 62.82 -0.15 31.13
CA ARG A 11 63.56 0.23 29.91
C ARG A 11 63.02 1.47 29.22
N VAL A 12 61.70 1.65 29.19
CA VAL A 12 61.06 2.84 28.59
C VAL A 12 61.29 4.10 29.45
N ARG A 13 61.41 3.95 30.77
CA ARG A 13 61.67 5.07 31.68
C ARG A 13 63.11 5.58 31.58
N ALA A 14 64.08 4.68 31.36
CA ALA A 14 65.49 5.04 31.15
C ALA A 14 65.75 5.77 29.81
N LEU A 15 65.01 5.44 28.73
CA LEU A 15 65.13 6.16 27.46
C LEU A 15 64.55 7.59 27.52
N LYS A 16 63.49 7.80 28.31
CA LYS A 16 62.86 9.12 28.47
C LYS A 16 63.69 10.07 29.35
N SER A 17 64.41 9.57 30.34
CA SER A 17 65.31 10.39 31.16
C SER A 17 66.59 10.80 30.41
N GLY A 18 67.10 9.94 29.52
CA GLY A 18 68.27 10.26 28.68
C GLY A 18 67.98 11.36 27.64
N ALA A 19 66.84 11.30 26.96
CA ALA A 19 66.43 12.32 26.00
C ALA A 19 66.17 13.68 26.67
N ALA A 20 65.52 13.70 27.84
CA ALA A 20 65.23 14.93 28.58
C ALA A 20 66.49 15.59 29.20
N ALA A 21 67.59 14.86 29.34
CA ALA A 21 68.89 15.38 29.76
C ALA A 21 69.69 15.93 28.57
N PHE A 22 69.62 15.26 27.41
CA PHE A 22 70.28 15.70 26.17
C PHE A 22 69.78 17.07 25.69
N TRP A 23 68.47 17.33 25.78
CA TRP A 23 67.89 18.62 25.39
C TRP A 23 68.09 19.75 26.42
N ARG A 24 68.32 19.42 27.70
CA ARG A 24 68.64 20.42 28.75
C ARG A 24 70.07 20.94 28.68
N GLY A 25 71.00 20.20 28.06
CA GLY A 25 72.37 20.64 27.83
C GLY A 25 72.54 21.66 26.68
N LEU A 26 71.50 21.84 25.86
CA LEU A 26 71.55 22.66 24.64
C LEU A 26 70.90 24.06 24.79
N GLY A 27 70.54 24.47 26.01
CA GLY A 27 70.16 25.87 26.31
C GLY A 27 68.95 26.40 25.55
N TRP A 28 68.09 25.53 25.01
CA TRP A 28 66.88 25.92 24.28
C TRP A 28 65.63 25.74 25.15
N ASP A 29 65.33 26.76 25.94
CA ASP A 29 63.99 26.94 26.48
C ASP A 29 63.09 27.44 25.34
N PHE A 30 62.11 26.63 24.91
CA PHE A 30 61.02 27.07 24.03
C PHE A 30 59.79 27.40 24.89
N PRO A 31 59.51 28.67 25.20
CA PRO A 31 58.34 29.05 26.02
C PRO A 31 57.04 29.03 25.20
N GLN A 32 57.12 28.92 23.86
CA GLN A 32 55.97 29.15 22.99
C GLN A 32 55.17 27.89 22.62
N VAL A 33 55.73 26.69 22.72
CA VAL A 33 55.00 25.45 22.35
C VAL A 33 53.93 25.08 23.39
N ARG A 34 54.03 25.59 24.62
CA ARG A 34 53.04 25.35 25.67
C ARG A 34 51.80 26.24 25.58
N LYS A 35 51.89 27.44 24.99
CA LYS A 35 50.73 28.36 24.91
C LYS A 35 49.75 27.99 23.79
N ILE A 36 50.23 27.44 22.67
CA ILE A 36 49.36 27.17 21.51
C ILE A 36 48.43 25.94 21.72
N ARG A 37 48.75 25.04 22.66
CA ARG A 37 47.90 23.86 22.93
C ARG A 37 46.78 24.08 23.95
N ALA A 38 46.74 25.22 24.64
CA ALA A 38 45.76 25.46 25.71
C ALA A 38 44.50 26.21 25.25
N GLU A 39 44.49 26.81 24.05
CA GLU A 39 43.38 27.67 23.59
C GLU A 39 42.48 27.06 22.49
N LEU A 40 42.69 25.80 22.08
CA LEU A 40 41.95 25.25 20.91
C LEU A 40 41.22 23.94 21.14
N ILE A 41 40.84 23.63 22.37
CA ILE A 41 39.71 22.72 22.64
C ILE A 41 38.97 23.29 23.84
N ASP A 42 38.13 24.29 23.57
CA ASP A 42 37.11 24.72 24.52
C ASP A 42 36.16 23.52 24.72
N TYR A 43 36.33 22.81 25.83
CA TYR A 43 35.36 21.82 26.25
C TYR A 43 34.11 22.59 26.66
N PRO A 44 32.97 22.44 25.95
CA PRO A 44 31.78 23.19 26.27
C PRO A 44 31.41 22.91 27.73
N GLU A 45 31.22 23.96 28.53
CA GLU A 45 30.69 23.86 29.89
C GLU A 45 29.50 22.89 29.90
N GLY A 46 29.30 22.12 30.96
CA GLY A 46 28.32 21.01 30.98
C GLY A 46 26.93 21.38 30.42
N LYS A 47 26.52 22.64 30.58
CA LYS A 47 25.30 23.22 30.03
C LYS A 47 25.28 23.30 28.50
N GLU A 48 26.37 23.72 27.87
CA GLU A 48 26.52 23.78 26.41
C GLU A 48 26.61 22.39 25.78
N ARG A 49 27.32 21.46 26.44
CA ARG A 49 27.39 20.06 26.01
C ARG A 49 26.00 19.41 25.99
N ASN A 50 25.21 19.64 27.04
CA ASN A 50 23.83 19.14 27.11
C ASN A 50 22.94 19.78 26.04
N ARG A 51 23.08 21.09 25.78
CA ARG A 51 22.34 21.75 24.68
C ARG A 51 22.65 21.12 23.32
N ARG A 52 23.92 20.86 23.02
CA ARG A 52 24.33 20.20 21.77
C ARG A 52 23.80 18.78 21.66
N LEU A 53 23.82 18.01 22.75
CA LEU A 53 23.27 16.66 22.78
C LEU A 53 21.76 16.66 22.56
N ILE A 54 21.02 17.55 23.22
CA ILE A 54 19.56 17.66 23.05
C ILE A 54 19.21 17.99 21.60
N ILE A 55 19.91 18.96 21.00
CA ILE A 55 19.69 19.34 19.59
C ILE A 55 20.05 18.17 18.66
N PHE A 56 21.15 17.46 18.94
CA PHE A 56 21.58 16.32 18.14
C PHE A 56 20.58 15.16 18.19
N PHE A 57 20.09 14.80 19.38
CA PHE A 57 19.06 13.77 19.53
C PHE A 57 17.73 14.21 18.90
N ALA A 58 17.33 15.47 19.08
CA ALA A 58 16.14 16.01 18.41
C ALA A 58 16.25 15.91 16.88
N ALA A 59 17.40 16.27 16.32
CA ALA A 59 17.66 16.15 14.89
C ALA A 59 17.62 14.69 14.41
N LEU A 60 18.21 13.76 15.17
CA LEU A 60 18.15 12.33 14.87
C LEU A 60 16.70 11.81 14.86
N PHE A 61 15.87 12.18 15.84
CA PHE A 61 14.47 11.77 15.87
C PHE A 61 13.66 12.35 14.71
N ILE A 62 13.93 13.60 14.31
CA ILE A 62 13.28 14.21 13.14
C ILE A 62 13.67 13.44 11.86
N ILE A 63 14.95 13.09 11.69
CA ILE A 63 15.42 12.34 10.52
C ILE A 63 14.85 10.92 10.50
N ASP A 64 14.84 10.22 11.63
CA ASP A 64 14.26 8.89 11.76
C ASP A 64 12.76 8.90 11.41
N TYR A 65 12.03 9.90 11.90
CA TYR A 65 10.63 10.10 11.57
C TYR A 65 10.40 10.40 10.08
N LEU A 66 11.24 11.23 9.46
CA LEU A 66 11.16 11.50 8.02
C LEU A 66 11.48 10.26 7.19
N ALA A 67 12.47 9.45 7.60
CA ALA A 67 12.81 8.20 6.94
C ALA A 67 11.68 7.18 7.04
N TYR A 68 11.04 7.06 8.21
CA TYR A 68 9.83 6.27 8.40
C TYR A 68 8.67 6.76 7.53
N SER A 69 8.42 8.07 7.50
CA SER A 69 7.38 8.70 6.69
C SER A 69 7.62 8.43 5.19
N TYR A 70 8.87 8.54 4.75
CA TYR A 70 9.27 8.24 3.37
C TYR A 70 9.11 6.76 3.01
N HIS A 71 9.46 5.84 3.92
CA HIS A 71 9.30 4.40 3.67
C HIS A 71 7.86 3.91 3.74
N THR A 72 6.99 4.63 4.44
CA THR A 72 5.58 4.26 4.59
C THR A 72 4.65 5.05 3.67
N ASP A 73 5.18 5.93 2.82
CA ASP A 73 4.41 6.86 1.96
C ASP A 73 3.34 7.65 2.75
N LYS A 74 3.58 7.92 4.04
CA LYS A 74 2.64 8.60 4.95
C LYS A 74 3.21 9.91 5.46
N ASN A 75 2.45 10.99 5.35
CA ASN A 75 2.84 12.31 5.83
C ASN A 75 2.25 12.63 7.20
N ILE A 76 2.73 13.71 7.85
CA ILE A 76 2.13 14.25 9.10
C ILE A 76 0.62 14.55 8.92
N PHE A 77 0.19 14.81 7.69
CA PHE A 77 -1.21 15.03 7.35
C PHE A 77 -2.06 13.75 7.25
N ASP A 78 -1.46 12.54 7.26
CA ASP A 78 -2.16 11.25 7.33
C ASP A 78 -2.53 10.83 8.76
N ILE A 79 -2.17 11.64 9.77
CA ILE A 79 -2.60 11.42 11.17
C ILE A 79 -4.10 11.69 11.31
N PHE A 80 -4.64 12.59 10.48
CA PHE A 80 -6.07 12.80 10.42
C PHE A 80 -6.67 11.76 9.47
N PRO A 81 -7.71 11.02 9.90
CA PRO A 81 -8.48 10.25 8.93
C PRO A 81 -8.91 11.24 7.84
N SER A 82 -8.64 10.89 6.59
CA SER A 82 -9.10 11.68 5.44
C SER A 82 -10.57 12.01 5.67
N ILE A 83 -10.92 13.29 5.76
CA ILE A 83 -12.31 13.73 5.80
C ILE A 83 -12.97 13.01 4.62
N PRO A 84 -13.95 12.12 4.85
CA PRO A 84 -14.58 11.39 3.75
C PRO A 84 -15.10 12.46 2.80
N SER A 85 -14.54 12.50 1.59
CA SER A 85 -14.94 13.45 0.57
C SER A 85 -16.44 13.30 0.40
N LEU A 86 -17.18 14.41 0.57
CA LEU A 86 -18.63 14.48 0.40
C LEU A 86 -19.05 13.64 -0.81
N ASP A 87 -19.78 12.55 -0.54
CA ASP A 87 -20.64 11.77 -1.42
C ASP A 87 -20.58 12.14 -2.91
N SER A 88 -19.48 11.76 -3.58
CA SER A 88 -19.47 11.80 -5.04
C SER A 88 -20.22 10.58 -5.56
N HIS A 89 -21.55 10.65 -5.55
CA HIS A 89 -22.38 9.66 -6.22
C HIS A 89 -22.33 9.92 -7.72
N VAL A 90 -22.31 8.84 -8.50
CA VAL A 90 -22.38 8.88 -9.96
C VAL A 90 -23.60 8.08 -10.40
N SER A 91 -24.34 8.63 -11.37
CA SER A 91 -25.41 7.92 -12.04
C SER A 91 -24.80 6.93 -13.03
N VAL A 92 -25.08 5.64 -12.84
CA VAL A 92 -24.64 4.53 -13.70
C VAL A 92 -25.83 3.85 -14.36
N SER A 93 -25.63 3.35 -15.58
CA SER A 93 -26.60 2.53 -16.31
C SER A 93 -26.39 1.06 -15.97
N VAL A 94 -27.35 0.42 -15.31
CA VAL A 94 -27.28 -1.01 -14.95
C VAL A 94 -28.24 -1.78 -15.85
N TYR A 95 -27.74 -2.88 -16.41
CA TYR A 95 -28.53 -3.79 -17.24
C TYR A 95 -28.82 -5.06 -16.46
N LEU A 96 -30.08 -5.47 -16.46
CA LEU A 96 -30.59 -6.54 -15.62
C LEU A 96 -31.37 -7.55 -16.47
N PRO A 97 -31.19 -8.85 -16.26
CA PRO A 97 -31.99 -9.86 -16.94
C PRO A 97 -33.44 -9.80 -16.45
N SER A 98 -34.39 -9.86 -17.38
CA SER A 98 -35.82 -10.02 -17.07
C SER A 98 -36.14 -11.48 -16.73
N LEU A 99 -37.29 -11.69 -16.07
CA LEU A 99 -37.81 -13.03 -15.76
C LEU A 99 -38.29 -13.79 -17.00
N ASP A 100 -38.45 -13.11 -18.13
CA ASP A 100 -38.95 -13.69 -19.38
C ASP A 100 -37.93 -14.61 -20.06
N GLY A 101 -36.66 -14.61 -19.61
CA GLY A 101 -35.59 -15.43 -20.21
C GLY A 101 -35.10 -14.93 -21.58
N GLU A 102 -35.59 -13.77 -22.05
CA GLU A 102 -35.20 -13.18 -23.34
C GLU A 102 -34.75 -11.71 -23.26
N SER A 103 -35.37 -10.90 -22.40
CA SER A 103 -35.19 -9.45 -22.41
C SER A 103 -34.18 -8.96 -21.35
N ILE A 104 -33.46 -7.88 -21.67
CA ILE A 104 -32.59 -7.15 -20.75
C ILE A 104 -33.21 -5.77 -20.52
N VAL A 105 -33.37 -5.40 -19.25
CA VAL A 105 -33.95 -4.11 -18.84
C VAL A 105 -32.83 -3.19 -18.37
N ASP A 106 -32.90 -1.91 -18.74
CA ASP A 106 -32.00 -0.87 -18.27
C ASP A 106 -32.58 -0.13 -17.05
N GLU A 107 -31.71 0.21 -16.11
CA GLU A 107 -32.05 0.97 -14.92
C GLU A 107 -30.92 1.91 -14.56
N LYS A 108 -31.24 3.18 -14.26
CA LYS A 108 -30.23 4.13 -13.75
C LYS A 108 -30.15 4.06 -12.23
N ARG A 109 -28.94 3.88 -11.70
CA ARG A 109 -28.68 3.84 -10.25
C ARG A 109 -27.63 4.86 -9.84
N MET A 110 -27.76 5.37 -8.63
CA MET A 110 -26.74 6.21 -8.00
C MET A 110 -25.83 5.30 -7.19
N ILE A 111 -24.55 5.23 -7.56
CA ILE A 111 -23.54 4.48 -6.82
C ILE A 111 -22.45 5.41 -6.30
N PRO A 112 -21.79 5.08 -5.17
CA PRO A 112 -20.61 5.81 -4.74
C PRO A 112 -19.50 5.71 -5.79
N ARG A 113 -18.86 6.83 -6.11
CA ARG A 113 -17.69 6.85 -6.99
C ARG A 113 -16.49 6.29 -6.26
N TYR A 114 -15.87 5.28 -6.84
CA TYR A 114 -14.59 4.77 -6.37
C TYR A 114 -13.43 5.28 -7.24
N ASN A 115 -12.25 5.39 -6.62
CA ASN A 115 -11.01 5.73 -7.32
C ASN A 115 -10.41 4.54 -8.10
N SER A 116 -10.88 3.30 -7.84
CA SER A 116 -10.41 2.09 -8.50
C SER A 116 -11.55 1.49 -9.35
N ASP A 117 -11.24 1.24 -10.61
CA ASP A 117 -12.14 0.60 -11.56
C ASP A 117 -12.54 -0.80 -11.07
N GLU A 118 -11.65 -1.53 -10.39
CA GLU A 118 -11.96 -2.86 -9.84
C GLU A 118 -13.02 -2.80 -8.74
N LYS A 119 -12.98 -1.79 -7.87
CA LYS A 119 -14.00 -1.59 -6.82
C LYS A 119 -15.35 -1.24 -7.43
N THR A 120 -15.35 -0.36 -8.43
CA THR A 120 -16.56 -0.02 -9.19
C THR A 120 -17.14 -1.24 -9.89
N ALA A 121 -16.30 -2.05 -10.54
CA ALA A 121 -16.74 -3.26 -11.24
C ALA A 121 -17.33 -4.29 -10.28
N LYS A 122 -16.72 -4.46 -9.09
CA LYS A 122 -17.26 -5.32 -8.02
C LYS A 122 -18.66 -4.86 -7.59
N LEU A 123 -18.84 -3.56 -7.33
CA LEU A 123 -20.15 -3.03 -6.93
C LEU A 123 -21.19 -3.23 -8.04
N LEU A 124 -20.82 -2.95 -9.30
CA LEU A 124 -21.71 -3.16 -10.45
C LEU A 124 -22.12 -4.63 -10.60
N PHE A 125 -21.19 -5.56 -10.39
CA PHE A 125 -21.49 -7.00 -10.37
C PHE A 125 -22.53 -7.35 -9.31
N GLU A 126 -22.30 -6.93 -8.05
CA GLU A 126 -23.23 -7.17 -6.94
C GLU A 126 -24.61 -6.55 -7.23
N THR A 127 -24.63 -5.39 -7.89
CA THR A 127 -25.85 -4.68 -8.30
C THR A 127 -26.64 -5.46 -9.35
N VAL A 128 -25.96 -6.13 -10.29
CA VAL A 128 -26.60 -6.98 -11.31
C VAL A 128 -27.16 -8.26 -10.69
N VAL A 129 -26.41 -8.90 -9.79
CA VAL A 129 -26.86 -10.10 -9.05
C VAL A 129 -28.08 -9.81 -8.19
N GLN A 130 -28.12 -8.64 -7.52
CA GLN A 130 -29.27 -8.23 -6.70
C GLN A 130 -30.55 -7.97 -7.50
N GLY A 131 -30.49 -7.88 -8.83
CA GLY A 131 -31.67 -7.62 -9.65
C GLY A 131 -32.22 -6.20 -9.51
N ARG A 132 -33.46 -5.96 -9.96
CA ARG A 132 -34.11 -4.65 -10.02
C ARG A 132 -34.53 -4.12 -8.63
N LEU A 133 -34.47 -2.80 -8.43
CA LEU A 133 -34.90 -2.17 -7.16
C LEU A 133 -36.43 -2.21 -6.97
N ARG A 134 -37.19 -2.06 -8.07
CA ARG A 134 -38.66 -1.92 -8.02
C ARG A 134 -39.42 -3.23 -8.26
N ALA A 135 -38.76 -4.24 -8.82
CA ALA A 135 -39.36 -5.52 -9.16
C ALA A 135 -38.38 -6.62 -8.76
N ASN A 136 -38.85 -7.69 -8.14
CA ASN A 136 -37.96 -8.75 -7.71
C ASN A 136 -37.54 -9.62 -8.91
N THR A 137 -36.45 -9.23 -9.59
CA THR A 137 -35.86 -10.01 -10.68
C THR A 137 -34.69 -10.87 -10.22
N THR A 138 -34.49 -11.04 -8.91
CA THR A 138 -33.44 -11.93 -8.37
C THR A 138 -33.64 -13.37 -8.82
N ALA A 139 -34.88 -13.80 -9.08
CA ALA A 139 -35.16 -15.12 -9.63
C ALA A 139 -34.54 -15.38 -11.01
N ALA A 140 -34.11 -14.35 -11.74
CA ALA A 140 -33.34 -14.51 -12.98
C ALA A 140 -31.88 -14.92 -12.72
N VAL A 141 -31.36 -14.71 -11.50
CA VAL A 141 -30.02 -15.13 -11.06
C VAL A 141 -30.20 -16.05 -9.84
N PRO A 142 -30.40 -17.36 -10.06
CA PRO A 142 -30.81 -18.29 -9.00
C PRO A 142 -29.69 -18.62 -8.00
N ALA A 143 -28.45 -18.22 -8.29
CA ALA A 143 -27.29 -18.46 -7.44
C ALA A 143 -26.85 -17.20 -6.68
N GLU A 144 -26.60 -17.36 -5.38
CA GLU A 144 -25.84 -16.36 -4.63
C GLU A 144 -24.37 -16.44 -5.06
N LEU A 145 -23.93 -15.44 -5.83
CA LEU A 145 -22.58 -15.32 -6.33
C LEU A 145 -21.75 -14.41 -5.43
N PHE A 146 -20.63 -14.90 -4.92
CA PHE A 146 -19.69 -14.09 -4.19
C PHE A 146 -18.45 -13.76 -5.03
N VAL A 147 -18.10 -12.49 -5.12
CA VAL A 147 -16.89 -12.05 -5.82
C VAL A 147 -15.67 -12.15 -4.89
N ARG A 148 -14.80 -13.13 -5.14
CA ARG A 148 -13.54 -13.29 -4.42
C ARG A 148 -12.54 -12.20 -4.78
N LYS A 149 -12.36 -11.97 -6.07
CA LYS A 149 -11.38 -11.00 -6.58
C LYS A 149 -11.78 -10.48 -7.96
N VAL A 150 -11.47 -9.21 -8.20
CA VAL A 150 -11.61 -8.56 -9.50
C VAL A 150 -10.26 -8.01 -9.91
N TRP A 151 -9.89 -8.16 -11.17
CA TRP A 151 -8.74 -7.49 -11.76
C TRP A 151 -9.00 -7.14 -13.21
N ILE A 152 -8.37 -6.08 -13.69
CA ILE A 152 -8.48 -5.64 -15.08
C ILE A 152 -7.13 -5.88 -15.75
N ARG A 153 -7.10 -6.80 -16.71
CA ARG A 153 -5.90 -7.09 -17.51
C ARG A 153 -5.87 -6.18 -18.72
N ARG A 154 -4.79 -5.41 -18.88
CA ARG A 154 -4.55 -4.58 -20.06
C ARG A 154 -3.43 -5.21 -20.90
N GLU A 155 -3.66 -5.36 -22.19
CA GLU A 155 -2.69 -5.97 -23.11
C GLU A 155 -1.75 -4.95 -23.78
N GLY A 156 -1.91 -3.65 -23.51
CA GLY A 156 -1.06 -2.59 -24.05
C GLY A 156 -1.51 -1.18 -23.66
N LYS A 157 -0.78 -0.16 -24.14
CA LYS A 157 -1.19 1.25 -24.03
C LYS A 157 -2.29 1.55 -25.05
N GLY A 158 -3.49 1.84 -24.58
CA GLY A 158 -4.62 2.25 -25.41
C GLY A 158 -5.59 1.13 -25.81
N THR A 159 -5.28 -0.13 -25.48
CA THR A 159 -6.24 -1.24 -25.61
C THR A 159 -7.20 -1.25 -24.44
N GLN A 160 -8.49 -1.49 -24.73
CA GLN A 160 -9.49 -1.76 -23.71
C GLN A 160 -9.09 -3.01 -22.92
N GLY A 161 -9.19 -2.94 -21.60
CA GLY A 161 -8.85 -4.04 -20.70
C GLY A 161 -9.93 -5.11 -20.64
N LEU A 162 -9.51 -6.34 -20.33
CA LEU A 162 -10.41 -7.43 -19.98
C LEU A 162 -10.64 -7.42 -18.46
N CYS A 163 -11.89 -7.23 -18.04
CA CYS A 163 -12.26 -7.31 -16.62
C CYS A 163 -12.53 -8.77 -16.25
N VAL A 164 -11.79 -9.28 -15.27
CA VAL A 164 -11.89 -10.67 -14.83
C VAL A 164 -12.47 -10.71 -13.42
N PHE A 165 -13.57 -11.45 -13.25
CA PHE A 165 -14.22 -11.73 -11.98
C PHE A 165 -13.92 -13.17 -11.58
N ASP A 166 -13.23 -13.37 -10.46
CA ASP A 166 -13.15 -14.67 -9.80
C ASP A 166 -14.27 -14.77 -8.77
N ILE A 167 -15.17 -15.71 -8.97
CA ILE A 167 -16.38 -15.89 -8.17
C ILE A 167 -16.39 -17.26 -7.48
N GLU A 168 -17.12 -17.29 -6.38
CA GLU A 168 -17.45 -18.50 -5.63
C GLU A 168 -18.97 -18.62 -5.52
N PRO A 169 -19.57 -19.68 -6.09
CA PRO A 169 -21.00 -19.92 -5.95
C PRO A 169 -21.29 -20.48 -4.56
N VAL A 170 -22.27 -19.88 -3.86
CA VAL A 170 -22.62 -20.21 -2.47
C VAL A 170 -23.57 -21.42 -2.34
N ARG A 171 -23.91 -22.06 -3.48
CA ARG A 171 -24.89 -23.15 -3.70
C ARG A 171 -26.26 -22.61 -4.13
N LEU A 172 -26.83 -23.29 -5.12
CA LEU A 172 -28.23 -23.11 -5.50
C LEU A 172 -29.13 -23.65 -4.38
N GLU A 173 -30.16 -22.90 -4.03
CA GLU A 173 -31.18 -23.40 -3.10
C GLU A 173 -31.87 -24.64 -3.71
N PRO A 174 -32.05 -25.72 -2.93
CA PRO A 174 -32.73 -26.92 -3.41
C PRO A 174 -34.19 -26.59 -3.76
N GLY A 175 -34.53 -26.62 -5.05
CA GLY A 175 -35.85 -26.25 -5.57
C GLY A 175 -35.90 -24.92 -6.33
N ALA A 176 -34.77 -24.23 -6.51
CA ALA A 176 -34.70 -23.02 -7.33
C ALA A 176 -35.10 -23.33 -8.79
N THR A 177 -36.11 -22.62 -9.29
CA THR A 177 -36.53 -22.71 -10.70
C THR A 177 -35.53 -21.94 -11.56
N VAL A 178 -34.68 -22.66 -12.29
CA VAL A 178 -33.76 -22.05 -13.26
C VAL A 178 -34.53 -21.69 -14.52
N ILE A 179 -34.55 -20.41 -14.87
CA ILE A 179 -35.10 -19.93 -16.14
C ILE A 179 -34.12 -20.30 -17.25
N LYS A 180 -34.63 -20.84 -18.35
CA LYS A 180 -33.81 -21.19 -19.52
C LYS A 180 -33.12 -19.94 -20.08
N ASN A 181 -31.84 -20.05 -20.44
CA ASN A 181 -31.04 -18.97 -21.03
C ASN A 181 -30.78 -17.79 -20.07
N SER A 182 -31.04 -17.97 -18.78
CA SER A 182 -30.79 -16.97 -17.74
C SER A 182 -29.30 -16.72 -17.53
N GLU A 183 -28.45 -17.75 -17.67
CA GLU A 183 -27.01 -17.61 -17.50
C GLU A 183 -26.41 -16.74 -18.61
N ALA A 184 -26.74 -17.03 -19.86
CA ALA A 184 -26.27 -16.25 -21.00
C ALA A 184 -26.79 -14.81 -20.99
N LEU A 185 -28.04 -14.59 -20.53
CA LEU A 185 -28.57 -13.25 -20.34
C LEU A 185 -27.88 -12.49 -19.23
N PHE A 186 -27.60 -13.14 -18.09
CA PHE A 186 -26.83 -12.56 -17.01
C PHE A 186 -25.45 -12.12 -17.50
N MET A 187 -24.75 -12.98 -18.24
CA MET A 187 -23.44 -12.65 -18.81
C MET A 187 -23.48 -11.43 -19.73
N ARG A 188 -24.47 -11.36 -20.63
CA ARG A 188 -24.67 -10.21 -21.53
C ARG A 188 -25.02 -8.93 -20.78
N ALA A 189 -25.89 -9.03 -19.78
CA ALA A 189 -26.30 -7.90 -18.95
C ALA A 189 -25.13 -7.36 -18.12
N LEU A 190 -24.33 -8.25 -17.53
CA LEU A 190 -23.12 -7.90 -16.81
C LEU A 190 -22.09 -7.25 -17.73
N GLU A 191 -21.79 -7.86 -18.88
CA GLU A 191 -20.85 -7.32 -19.85
C GLU A 191 -21.24 -5.90 -20.26
N LYS A 192 -22.50 -5.71 -20.66
CA LYS A 192 -23.01 -4.39 -21.06
C LYS A 192 -22.94 -3.37 -19.92
N THR A 193 -23.27 -3.79 -18.70
CA THR A 193 -23.15 -2.93 -17.50
C THR A 193 -21.72 -2.50 -17.25
N ILE A 194 -20.76 -3.41 -17.35
CA ILE A 194 -19.36 -3.06 -17.09
C ILE A 194 -18.79 -2.18 -18.20
N THR A 195 -18.99 -2.55 -19.47
CA THR A 195 -18.42 -1.81 -20.61
C THR A 195 -18.97 -0.40 -20.75
N GLU A 196 -20.23 -0.17 -20.38
CA GLU A 196 -20.83 1.17 -20.47
C GLU A 196 -20.38 2.10 -19.33
N ASN A 197 -20.17 1.56 -18.13
CA ASN A 197 -19.81 2.38 -16.96
C ASN A 197 -18.30 2.50 -16.74
N ILE A 198 -17.50 1.56 -17.23
CA ILE A 198 -16.05 1.55 -17.08
C ILE A 198 -15.40 1.63 -18.46
N PRO A 199 -15.07 2.84 -18.95
CA PRO A 199 -14.59 3.04 -20.32
C PRO A 199 -13.22 2.39 -20.57
N THR A 200 -12.50 2.01 -19.52
CA THR A 200 -11.22 1.31 -19.61
C THR A 200 -11.37 -0.18 -19.91
N VAL A 201 -12.59 -0.73 -19.88
CA VAL A 201 -12.90 -2.15 -20.06
C VAL A 201 -13.67 -2.38 -21.37
N GLY A 202 -13.25 -3.38 -22.14
CA GLY A 202 -13.87 -3.75 -23.43
C GLY A 202 -14.58 -5.09 -23.42
N GLY A 203 -14.39 -5.89 -22.36
CA GLY A 203 -15.02 -7.19 -22.22
C GLY A 203 -14.92 -7.71 -20.79
N VAL A 204 -15.74 -8.72 -20.49
CA VAL A 204 -15.85 -9.33 -19.17
C VAL A 204 -15.60 -10.83 -19.26
N MET A 205 -14.87 -11.36 -18.30
CA MET A 205 -14.62 -12.79 -18.13
C MET A 205 -14.93 -13.20 -16.69
N ILE A 206 -15.66 -14.30 -16.52
CA ILE A 206 -15.96 -14.88 -15.21
C ILE A 206 -15.17 -16.18 -15.05
N LEU A 207 -14.58 -16.35 -13.86
CA LEU A 207 -13.88 -17.55 -13.42
C LEU A 207 -14.58 -18.09 -12.19
N GLU A 208 -14.81 -19.40 -12.14
CA GLU A 208 -15.30 -20.06 -10.94
C GLU A 208 -14.13 -20.66 -10.18
N LYS A 209 -13.75 -20.09 -9.03
CA LYS A 209 -12.59 -20.55 -8.24
C LYS A 209 -11.31 -20.70 -9.08
N GLY A 210 -11.13 -19.82 -10.06
CA GLY A 210 -10.02 -19.86 -11.02
C GLY A 210 -10.20 -20.77 -12.25
N ALA A 211 -11.31 -21.49 -12.38
CA ALA A 211 -11.65 -22.29 -13.57
C ALA A 211 -12.35 -21.42 -14.63
N LEU A 212 -11.96 -21.60 -15.90
CA LEU A 212 -12.58 -20.95 -17.06
C LEU A 212 -13.80 -21.75 -17.53
N ASN A 213 -14.84 -21.03 -18.02
CA ASN A 213 -16.03 -21.60 -18.66
C ASN A 213 -16.82 -22.61 -17.82
N ALA A 214 -16.79 -22.49 -16.50
CA ALA A 214 -17.69 -23.25 -15.66
C ALA A 214 -19.12 -22.71 -15.83
N SER A 215 -20.10 -23.59 -16.02
CA SER A 215 -21.49 -23.18 -15.99
C SER A 215 -21.86 -22.77 -14.57
N LEU A 216 -22.47 -21.59 -14.45
CA LEU A 216 -22.85 -21.03 -13.16
C LEU A 216 -24.09 -21.71 -12.57
N TRP A 217 -25.08 -22.06 -13.41
CA TRP A 217 -26.30 -22.74 -12.95
C TRP A 217 -27.12 -23.44 -14.05
N GLU A 218 -26.77 -23.33 -15.33
CA GLU A 218 -27.42 -24.10 -16.42
C GLU A 218 -26.75 -25.48 -16.61
N ILE A 219 -27.30 -26.51 -15.96
CA ILE A 219 -26.89 -27.92 -16.13
C ILE A 219 -27.67 -28.59 -17.27
#